data_AF-A0A4Y7K2N4-F1
#
_entry.id   AF-A0A4Y7K2N4-F1
#
_cell.length_a   1.000
_cell.length_b   1.000
_cell.length_c   1.000
_cell.angle_alpha   90.00
_cell.angle_beta   90.00
_cell.angle_gamma   90.00
#
_symmetry.space_group_name_H-M   'P 1'
#
loop_
_entity.id
_entity.type
_entity.pdbx_description
1 polymer ?
#
loop_
_entity_poly.entity_id
_entity_poly.type
_entity_poly.pdbx_seq_one_letter_code
_entity_poly.pdbx_strand_id
1 'polypeptide(L)'
;MEVFVPGVQTLSETGVTHVPSQYIQPPQNRPHQPITTSSSDSLNIPIIDLFNFNPQHSNDVRAELGRACSDWGAFQITNHGISNSLIKDMIDVGLTFFSECSTTEKSKYSCDPNSAASEGYGSRMLVKEDSVLDWRDYFDHHTFPLSRRNPNRWPDFPTNYRGVVEEYSNQIKELALKLMSMISENLGLHSSCIEDIVGEVYQNITISYYPPCPQPELTLGLQSHSDIGAITLLIQDDVGGLEVLKDDKWVTVQPVSDAIVVILADQTEIMTNGKYRSAVHRAVTNSHRARLSVGTFHDPGKIRRIAPAAQLVDKDTLARYKEVVYGEYVSNWYSKGPEGKRNIDFLLIDPLLLNQQ
;
A
#
# COMPACT_ATOMS: atom_id res chain seq x y z
N MET A 1 6.64 -29.21 19.03
CA MET A 1 7.40 -29.04 17.78
C MET A 1 6.57 -28.11 16.92
N GLU A 2 6.95 -26.84 16.86
CA GLU A 2 6.34 -25.92 15.91
C GLU A 2 6.69 -26.40 14.51
N VAL A 3 5.66 -26.67 13.70
CA VAL A 3 5.84 -27.06 12.31
C VAL A 3 6.33 -25.80 11.59
N PHE A 4 7.57 -25.81 11.13
CA PHE A 4 8.09 -24.80 10.21
C PHE A 4 7.18 -24.78 8.98
N VAL A 5 6.39 -23.72 8.81
CA VAL A 5 5.65 -23.50 7.57
C VAL A 5 6.63 -22.82 6.61
N PRO A 6 7.13 -23.50 5.58
CA PRO A 6 8.04 -22.89 4.61
C PRO A 6 7.36 -21.71 3.94
N GLY A 7 8.13 -20.64 3.68
CA GLY A 7 7.66 -19.50 2.91
C GLY A 7 7.19 -19.90 1.50
N VAL A 8 6.37 -19.06 0.87
CA VAL A 8 5.79 -19.33 -0.44
C VAL A 8 6.86 -19.51 -1.50
N GLN A 9 7.99 -18.81 -1.40
CA GLN A 9 9.13 -18.98 -2.28
C GLN A 9 9.68 -20.40 -2.20
N THR A 10 9.95 -20.91 -0.98
CA THR A 10 10.44 -22.27 -0.80
C THR A 10 9.43 -23.28 -1.32
N LEU A 11 8.12 -23.07 -1.09
CA LEU A 11 7.07 -23.91 -1.64
C LEU A 11 7.11 -23.94 -3.18
N SER A 12 7.20 -22.78 -3.83
CA SER A 12 7.31 -22.66 -5.28
C SER A 12 8.55 -23.37 -5.82
N GLU A 13 9.70 -23.24 -5.17
CA GLU A 13 10.98 -23.85 -5.58
C GLU A 13 10.99 -25.38 -5.47
N THR A 14 10.11 -25.97 -4.65
CA THR A 14 9.95 -27.44 -4.62
C THR A 14 9.28 -28.03 -5.87
N GLY A 15 8.77 -27.19 -6.79
CA GLY A 15 8.14 -27.65 -8.04
C GLY A 15 6.71 -28.13 -7.85
N VAL A 16 5.96 -27.55 -6.90
CA VAL A 16 4.54 -27.85 -6.72
C VAL A 16 3.75 -27.58 -8.00
N THR A 17 2.91 -28.53 -8.39
CA THR A 17 2.06 -28.43 -9.59
C THR A 17 0.66 -27.90 -9.30
N HIS A 18 0.29 -27.86 -8.01
CA HIS A 18 -1.01 -27.38 -7.54
C HIS A 18 -0.81 -26.48 -6.33
N VAL A 19 -1.62 -25.43 -6.25
CA VAL A 19 -1.63 -24.51 -5.11
C VAL A 19 -2.26 -25.23 -3.90
N PRO A 20 -1.62 -25.28 -2.71
CA PRO A 20 -2.22 -25.89 -1.52
C PRO A 20 -3.52 -25.19 -1.11
N SER A 21 -4.45 -25.93 -0.50
CA SER A 21 -5.81 -25.46 -0.21
C SER A 21 -5.87 -24.18 0.61
N GLN A 22 -4.92 -23.97 1.53
CA GLN A 22 -4.82 -22.75 2.34
C GLN A 22 -4.59 -21.45 1.54
N TYR A 23 -4.10 -21.54 0.29
CA TYR A 23 -3.89 -20.39 -0.59
C TYR A 23 -5.00 -20.22 -1.64
N ILE A 24 -5.98 -21.15 -1.67
CA ILE A 24 -7.08 -21.11 -2.64
C ILE A 24 -8.13 -20.10 -2.17
N GLN A 25 -8.32 -19.06 -2.97
CA GLN A 25 -9.36 -18.06 -2.75
C GLN A 25 -10.76 -18.68 -2.95
N PRO A 26 -11.78 -18.24 -2.18
CA PRO A 26 -13.15 -18.60 -2.44
C PRO A 26 -13.57 -18.08 -3.82
N PRO A 27 -14.53 -18.73 -4.52
CA PRO A 27 -14.84 -18.44 -5.92
C PRO A 27 -15.06 -16.96 -6.26
N GLN A 28 -15.70 -16.20 -5.37
CA GLN A 28 -15.99 -14.78 -5.53
C GLN A 28 -14.76 -13.85 -5.44
N ASN A 29 -13.66 -14.32 -4.82
CA ASN A 29 -12.45 -13.51 -4.63
C ASN A 29 -11.32 -13.90 -5.59
N ARG A 30 -11.50 -14.98 -6.37
CA ARG A 30 -10.51 -15.43 -7.35
C ARG A 30 -10.26 -14.33 -8.39
N PRO A 31 -9.03 -14.20 -8.90
CA PRO A 31 -8.78 -13.31 -10.02
C PRO A 31 -9.53 -13.83 -11.26
N HIS A 32 -10.54 -13.09 -11.68
CA HIS A 32 -11.19 -13.33 -12.97
C HIS A 32 -10.24 -12.90 -14.10
N GLN A 33 -10.32 -13.56 -15.25
CA GLN A 33 -9.61 -13.09 -16.43
C GLN A 33 -10.03 -11.64 -16.73
N PRO A 34 -9.08 -10.72 -16.99
CA PRO A 34 -9.42 -9.35 -17.33
C PRO A 34 -10.38 -9.37 -18.51
N ILE A 35 -11.50 -8.66 -18.39
CA ILE A 35 -12.46 -8.52 -19.48
C ILE A 35 -11.70 -7.83 -20.62
N THR A 36 -11.33 -8.59 -21.65
CA THR A 36 -10.84 -8.06 -22.92
C THR A 36 -12.00 -7.39 -23.64
N THR A 37 -12.37 -6.21 -23.16
CA THR A 37 -13.22 -5.31 -23.94
C THR A 37 -12.37 -4.78 -25.09
N SER A 38 -12.70 -5.26 -26.29
CA SER A 38 -12.17 -4.83 -27.58
C SER A 38 -12.63 -3.42 -27.97
N SER A 39 -12.65 -2.49 -27.02
CA SER A 39 -13.01 -1.08 -27.22
C SER A 39 -11.89 -0.19 -26.70
N SER A 40 -11.54 0.79 -27.53
CA SER A 40 -10.37 1.66 -27.54
C SER A 40 -10.13 2.60 -26.34
N ASP A 41 -10.66 2.30 -25.15
CA ASP A 41 -10.38 3.03 -23.92
C ASP A 41 -10.05 2.03 -22.80
N SER A 42 -8.81 1.51 -22.79
CA SER A 42 -8.32 0.76 -21.64
C SER A 42 -8.35 1.70 -20.42
N LEU A 43 -9.29 1.50 -19.49
CA LEU A 43 -9.26 2.18 -18.20
C LEU A 43 -7.88 1.93 -17.58
N ASN A 44 -7.10 2.99 -17.41
CA ASN A 44 -5.85 2.98 -16.68
C ASN A 44 -5.96 4.00 -15.56
N ILE A 45 -5.24 3.77 -14.46
CA ILE A 45 -5.10 4.81 -13.44
C ILE A 45 -4.40 6.03 -14.04
N PRO A 46 -4.72 7.26 -13.60
CA PRO A 46 -4.09 8.49 -14.13
C PRO A 46 -2.57 8.48 -13.93
N ILE A 47 -1.84 9.15 -14.83
CA ILE A 47 -0.39 9.39 -14.70
C ILE A 47 -0.17 10.89 -14.62
N ILE A 48 0.40 11.36 -13.52
CA ILE A 48 0.60 12.79 -13.26
C ILE A 48 2.08 13.13 -13.35
N ASP A 49 2.42 14.06 -14.24
CA ASP A 49 3.77 14.60 -14.36
C ASP A 49 4.02 15.70 -13.32
N LEU A 50 4.92 15.44 -12.37
CA LEU A 50 5.27 16.39 -11.32
C LEU A 50 6.32 17.43 -11.73
N PHE A 51 6.92 17.33 -12.93
CA PHE A 51 7.89 18.33 -13.43
C PHE A 51 7.25 19.71 -13.53
N ASN A 52 6.00 19.76 -14.00
CA ASN A 52 5.23 20.98 -14.21
C ASN A 52 4.51 21.45 -12.94
N PHE A 53 4.62 20.75 -11.80
CA PHE A 53 3.97 21.18 -10.58
C PHE A 53 4.69 22.40 -9.98
N ASN A 54 4.28 23.58 -10.44
CA ASN A 54 4.62 24.85 -9.85
C ASN A 54 3.38 25.38 -9.09
N PRO A 55 3.46 25.56 -7.76
CA PRO A 55 2.36 26.06 -6.93
C PRO A 55 1.74 27.37 -7.46
N GLN A 56 2.52 28.18 -8.19
CA GLN A 56 2.10 29.47 -8.72
C GLN A 56 1.52 29.40 -10.15
N HIS A 57 1.75 28.33 -10.93
CA HIS A 57 1.50 28.36 -12.38
C HIS A 57 0.89 27.10 -13.03
N SER A 58 0.57 26.02 -12.30
CA SER A 58 0.00 24.80 -12.91
C SER A 58 -1.42 24.47 -12.46
N ASN A 59 -2.40 25.27 -12.88
CA ASN A 59 -3.82 24.97 -12.62
C ASN A 59 -4.24 23.58 -13.16
N ASP A 60 -3.63 23.15 -14.26
CA ASP A 60 -3.98 21.87 -14.91
C ASP A 60 -3.53 20.65 -14.10
N VAL A 61 -2.29 20.64 -13.59
CA VAL A 61 -1.76 19.53 -12.76
C VAL A 61 -2.51 19.44 -11.43
N ARG A 62 -2.87 20.58 -10.83
CA ARG A 62 -3.68 20.61 -9.60
C ARG A 62 -5.07 20.01 -9.85
N ALA A 63 -5.70 20.35 -10.97
CA ALA A 63 -7.00 19.80 -11.34
C ALA A 63 -6.93 18.29 -11.66
N GLU A 64 -5.84 17.85 -12.31
CA GLU A 64 -5.58 16.43 -12.58
C GLU A 64 -5.38 15.62 -11.30
N LEU A 65 -4.60 16.14 -10.36
CA LEU A 65 -4.43 15.55 -9.03
C LEU A 65 -5.77 15.39 -8.32
N GLY A 66 -6.59 16.44 -8.28
CA GLY A 66 -7.91 16.38 -7.64
C GLY A 66 -8.83 15.34 -8.25
N ARG A 67 -8.85 15.22 -9.59
CA ARG A 67 -9.59 14.15 -10.28
C ARG A 67 -9.04 12.77 -9.94
N ALA A 68 -7.72 12.59 -9.97
CA ALA A 68 -7.11 11.32 -9.61
C ALA A 68 -7.43 10.89 -8.16
N CYS A 69 -7.36 11.81 -7.21
CA CYS A 69 -7.68 11.56 -5.80
C CYS A 69 -9.17 11.27 -5.56
N SER A 70 -10.09 11.98 -6.24
CA SER A 70 -11.54 11.82 -6.04
C SER A 70 -12.14 10.65 -6.82
N ASP A 71 -11.67 10.41 -8.04
CA ASP A 71 -12.22 9.38 -8.92
C ASP A 71 -11.59 8.02 -8.64
N TRP A 72 -10.28 7.97 -8.42
CA TRP A 72 -9.53 6.71 -8.30
C TRP A 72 -9.02 6.45 -6.90
N GLY A 73 -8.52 7.49 -6.22
CA GLY A 73 -7.73 7.30 -5.00
C GLY A 73 -6.37 6.65 -5.24
N ALA A 74 -6.03 6.36 -6.50
CA ALA A 74 -4.76 5.77 -6.93
C ALA A 74 -4.35 6.35 -8.28
N PHE A 75 -3.06 6.64 -8.45
CA PHE A 75 -2.49 7.21 -9.67
C PHE A 75 -0.98 6.96 -9.73
N GLN A 76 -0.37 7.11 -10.89
CA GLN A 76 1.09 7.08 -11.04
C GLN A 76 1.62 8.51 -11.07
N ILE A 77 2.85 8.70 -10.59
CA ILE A 77 3.58 9.95 -10.73
C ILE A 77 4.91 9.72 -11.44
N THR A 78 5.28 10.66 -12.30
CA THR A 78 6.59 10.72 -12.96
C THR A 78 7.26 12.05 -12.63
N ASN A 79 8.57 12.15 -12.90
CA ASN A 79 9.37 13.36 -12.60
C ASN A 79 9.23 13.81 -11.13
N HIS A 80 9.10 12.86 -10.21
CA HIS A 80 8.87 13.10 -8.79
C HIS A 80 10.12 13.55 -8.02
N GLY A 81 11.30 13.54 -8.65
CA GLY A 81 12.54 14.06 -8.11
C GLY A 81 13.41 13.05 -7.35
N ILE A 82 12.98 11.80 -7.23
CA ILE A 82 13.81 10.70 -6.69
C ILE A 82 14.64 10.13 -7.84
N SER A 83 15.93 9.89 -7.61
CA SER A 83 16.80 9.31 -8.64
C SER A 83 16.30 7.95 -9.11
N ASN A 84 16.22 7.77 -10.43
CA ASN A 84 15.90 6.48 -11.04
C ASN A 84 16.90 5.39 -10.61
N SER A 85 18.17 5.75 -10.38
CA SER A 85 19.17 4.82 -9.87
C SER A 85 18.79 4.28 -8.48
N LEU A 86 18.26 5.13 -7.60
CA LEU A 86 17.87 4.73 -6.25
C LEU A 86 16.63 3.83 -6.27
N ILE A 87 15.65 4.11 -7.15
CA ILE A 87 14.48 3.23 -7.35
C ILE A 87 14.95 1.85 -7.84
N LYS A 88 15.85 1.83 -8.83
CA LYS A 88 16.42 0.59 -9.36
C LYS A 88 17.20 -0.17 -8.28
N ASP A 89 18.08 0.51 -7.56
CA ASP A 89 18.88 -0.09 -6.49
C ASP A 89 17.97 -0.70 -5.41
N MET A 90 16.87 -0.02 -5.04
CA MET A 90 15.91 -0.52 -4.05
C MET A 90 15.21 -1.81 -4.53
N ILE A 91 14.83 -1.89 -5.81
CA ILE A 91 14.28 -3.12 -6.39
C ILE A 91 15.34 -4.22 -6.45
N ASP A 92 16.56 -3.90 -6.91
CA ASP A 92 17.65 -4.85 -7.07
C ASP A 92 18.07 -5.48 -5.74
N VAL A 93 18.27 -4.68 -4.68
CA VAL A 93 18.67 -5.23 -3.37
C VAL A 93 17.59 -6.12 -2.79
N GLY A 94 16.31 -5.79 -3.01
CA GLY A 94 15.18 -6.63 -2.63
C GLY A 94 15.18 -7.95 -3.42
N LEU A 95 15.32 -7.89 -4.75
CA LEU A 95 15.36 -9.07 -5.61
C LEU A 95 16.52 -9.98 -5.22
N THR A 96 17.73 -9.45 -5.11
CA THR A 96 18.93 -10.20 -4.70
C THR A 96 18.76 -10.82 -3.32
N PHE A 97 18.20 -10.10 -2.35
CA PHE A 97 17.90 -10.68 -1.04
C PHE A 97 16.96 -11.89 -1.15
N PHE A 98 15.85 -11.80 -1.89
CA PHE A 98 14.93 -12.92 -2.02
C PHE A 98 15.49 -14.08 -2.86
N SER A 99 16.12 -13.79 -4.00
CA SER A 99 16.56 -14.80 -4.96
C SER A 99 17.90 -15.46 -4.64
N GLU A 100 18.82 -14.76 -3.99
CA GLU A 100 20.19 -15.26 -3.76
C GLU A 100 20.46 -15.58 -2.28
N CYS A 101 19.70 -15.02 -1.34
CA CYS A 101 19.82 -15.35 0.07
C CYS A 101 19.07 -16.64 0.41
N SER A 102 19.74 -17.58 1.07
CA SER A 102 19.12 -18.85 1.48
C SER A 102 18.00 -18.62 2.49
N THR A 103 17.00 -19.52 2.52
CA THR A 103 15.90 -19.46 3.50
C THR A 103 16.41 -19.40 4.94
N THR A 104 17.46 -20.16 5.28
CA THR A 104 18.08 -20.14 6.63
C THR A 104 18.61 -18.76 7.00
N GLU A 105 19.24 -18.06 6.05
CA GLU A 105 19.76 -16.71 6.28
C GLU A 105 18.63 -15.68 6.38
N LYS A 106 17.60 -15.77 5.53
CA LYS A 106 16.40 -14.93 5.61
C LYS A 106 15.68 -15.08 6.95
N SER A 107 15.57 -16.31 7.47
CA SER A 107 14.92 -16.61 8.74
C SER A 107 15.61 -16.00 9.97
N LYS A 108 16.87 -15.56 9.88
CA LYS A 108 17.54 -14.81 10.98
C LYS A 108 16.86 -13.48 11.29
N TYR A 109 16.10 -12.96 10.33
CA TYR A 109 15.38 -11.70 10.43
C TYR A 109 13.87 -11.90 10.59
N SER A 110 13.41 -13.08 11.00
CA SER A 110 11.96 -13.38 11.03
C SER A 110 11.18 -12.38 11.87
N CYS A 111 9.97 -12.03 11.41
CA CYS A 111 9.00 -11.28 12.21
C CYS A 111 8.74 -11.99 13.55
N ASP A 112 8.47 -11.22 14.60
CA ASP A 112 7.99 -11.77 15.87
C ASP A 112 6.52 -12.21 15.70
N PRO A 113 6.20 -13.52 15.83
CA PRO A 113 4.85 -14.02 15.65
C PRO A 113 3.87 -13.54 16.74
N ASN A 114 4.38 -13.02 17.86
CA ASN A 114 3.57 -12.51 18.98
C ASN A 114 3.30 -11.00 18.89
N SER A 115 3.84 -10.33 17.87
CA SER A 115 3.75 -8.88 17.72
C SER A 115 3.11 -8.49 16.39
N ALA A 116 1.95 -7.81 16.46
CA ALA A 116 1.32 -7.25 15.28
C ALA A 116 2.21 -6.15 14.66
N ALA A 117 2.33 -6.16 13.33
CA ALA A 117 3.18 -5.24 12.57
C ALA A 117 4.67 -5.26 12.99
N SER A 118 5.20 -6.44 13.35
CA SER A 118 6.63 -6.64 13.57
C SER A 118 7.41 -6.42 12.27
N GLU A 119 8.52 -5.68 12.34
CA GLU A 119 9.52 -5.69 11.27
C GLU A 119 10.18 -7.08 11.14
N GLY A 120 10.70 -7.40 9.96
CA GLY A 120 11.36 -8.67 9.66
C GLY A 120 10.84 -9.38 8.42
N TYR A 121 11.41 -10.56 8.16
CA TYR A 121 11.01 -11.50 7.12
C TYR A 121 9.77 -12.30 7.55
N GLY A 122 8.78 -12.40 6.66
CA GLY A 122 7.55 -13.12 6.93
C GLY A 122 6.89 -13.66 5.67
N SER A 123 5.95 -14.59 5.87
CA SER A 123 5.11 -15.19 4.82
C SER A 123 3.62 -15.12 5.17
N ARG A 124 3.29 -14.59 6.35
CA ARG A 124 1.93 -14.54 6.87
C ARG A 124 1.71 -13.26 7.67
N MET A 125 0.91 -12.37 7.11
CA MET A 125 0.61 -11.06 7.70
C MET A 125 -0.58 -11.11 8.68
N LEU A 126 -1.46 -12.12 8.58
CA LEU A 126 -2.66 -12.25 9.41
C LEU A 126 -2.51 -13.33 10.48
N VAL A 127 -2.92 -12.99 11.70
CA VAL A 127 -2.86 -13.85 12.89
C VAL A 127 -3.91 -14.98 12.86
N LYS A 128 -5.04 -14.77 12.18
CA LYS A 128 -6.18 -15.69 12.25
C LYS A 128 -5.91 -17.01 11.51
N GLU A 129 -6.12 -18.14 12.19
CA GLU A 129 -5.84 -19.49 11.65
C GLU A 129 -6.72 -19.90 10.46
N ASP A 130 -7.92 -19.35 10.34
CA ASP A 130 -8.89 -19.71 9.30
C ASP A 130 -8.87 -18.79 8.06
N SER A 131 -7.89 -17.89 7.92
CA SER A 131 -7.82 -17.02 6.74
C SER A 131 -7.10 -17.71 5.58
N VAL A 132 -7.59 -17.51 4.36
CA VAL A 132 -6.82 -17.80 3.13
C VAL A 132 -5.47 -17.09 3.22
N LEU A 133 -4.40 -17.75 2.82
CA LEU A 133 -3.04 -17.20 2.82
C LEU A 133 -2.72 -16.52 1.49
N ASP A 134 -1.85 -15.52 1.57
CA ASP A 134 -1.29 -14.82 0.42
C ASP A 134 -0.19 -15.66 -0.25
N TRP A 135 -0.13 -15.68 -1.57
CA TRP A 135 0.99 -16.25 -2.33
C TRP A 135 2.17 -15.26 -2.40
N ARG A 136 2.72 -14.94 -1.24
CA ARG A 136 3.72 -13.88 -1.05
C ARG A 136 4.61 -14.14 0.17
N ASP A 137 5.89 -13.85 0.01
CA ASP A 137 6.81 -13.60 1.11
C ASP A 137 7.13 -12.09 1.17
N TYR A 138 7.52 -11.57 2.32
CA TYR A 138 7.81 -10.15 2.48
C TYR A 138 8.92 -9.89 3.51
N PHE A 139 9.46 -8.67 3.45
CA PHE A 139 10.31 -8.10 4.48
C PHE A 139 9.78 -6.71 4.88
N ASP A 140 9.43 -6.55 6.15
CA ASP A 140 8.99 -5.28 6.74
C ASP A 140 10.12 -4.55 7.44
N HIS A 141 10.22 -3.23 7.22
CA HIS A 141 11.20 -2.35 7.85
C HIS A 141 10.49 -1.22 8.59
N HIS A 142 10.86 -0.97 9.84
CA HIS A 142 10.43 0.25 10.54
C HIS A 142 11.45 1.35 10.28
N THR A 143 11.06 2.42 9.59
CA THR A 143 12.02 3.43 9.13
C THR A 143 11.81 4.82 9.75
N PHE A 144 10.57 5.23 10.00
CA PHE A 144 10.27 6.45 10.75
C PHE A 144 9.19 6.26 11.84
N PRO A 145 9.20 7.09 12.89
CA PRO A 145 10.25 8.07 13.25
C PRO A 145 11.62 7.44 13.47
N LEU A 146 12.68 8.25 13.47
CA LEU A 146 14.07 7.74 13.61
C LEU A 146 14.27 6.91 14.88
N SER A 147 13.49 7.17 15.93
CA SER A 147 13.46 6.38 17.17
C SER A 147 13.05 4.91 16.97
N ARG A 148 12.35 4.58 15.87
CA ARG A 148 12.00 3.21 15.48
C ARG A 148 12.99 2.59 14.51
N ARG A 149 13.88 3.38 13.90
CA ARG A 149 14.81 2.89 12.89
C ARG A 149 15.93 2.10 13.54
N ASN A 150 16.02 0.81 13.23
CA ASN A 150 17.13 -0.03 13.67
C ASN A 150 17.70 -0.87 12.50
N PRO A 151 18.68 -0.33 11.75
CA PRO A 151 19.26 -1.01 10.59
C PRO A 151 19.87 -2.37 10.90
N ASN A 152 20.26 -2.64 12.14
CA ASN A 152 20.77 -3.96 12.54
C ASN A 152 19.73 -5.07 12.45
N ARG A 153 18.44 -4.72 12.40
CA ARG A 153 17.33 -5.66 12.20
C ARG A 153 17.01 -5.91 10.72
N TRP A 154 17.71 -5.24 9.81
CA TRP A 154 17.54 -5.41 8.38
C TRP A 154 18.64 -6.29 7.79
N PRO A 155 18.42 -6.92 6.62
CA PRO A 155 19.44 -7.70 5.92
C PRO A 155 20.73 -6.92 5.74
N ASP A 156 21.86 -7.60 5.93
CA ASP A 156 23.19 -7.10 5.56
C ASP A 156 23.67 -7.68 4.21
N PHE A 157 22.85 -8.52 3.58
CA PHE A 157 23.05 -9.06 2.24
C PHE A 157 21.92 -8.60 1.30
N PRO A 158 22.23 -8.11 0.09
CA PRO A 158 23.57 -7.74 -0.39
C PRO A 158 24.21 -6.64 0.46
N THR A 159 25.53 -6.44 0.35
CA THR A 159 26.32 -5.57 1.25
C THR A 159 25.86 -4.11 1.28
N ASN A 160 25.20 -3.63 0.22
CA ASN A 160 24.62 -2.29 0.13
C ASN A 160 23.16 -2.19 0.59
N TYR A 161 22.51 -3.30 0.97
CA TYR A 161 21.07 -3.36 1.28
C TYR A 161 20.64 -2.28 2.26
N ARG A 162 21.29 -2.20 3.44
CA ARG A 162 20.91 -1.24 4.49
C ARG A 162 21.05 0.20 4.02
N GLY A 163 22.15 0.54 3.38
CA GLY A 163 22.40 1.90 2.87
C GLY A 163 21.36 2.33 1.83
N VAL A 164 20.98 1.42 0.92
CA VAL A 164 19.93 1.67 -0.07
C VAL A 164 18.57 1.89 0.60
N VAL A 165 18.18 1.04 1.56
CA VAL A 165 16.91 1.18 2.30
C VAL A 165 16.86 2.50 3.09
N GLU A 166 17.95 2.89 3.74
CA GLU A 166 18.02 4.16 4.49
C GLU A 166 17.87 5.38 3.58
N GLU A 167 18.60 5.41 2.46
CA GLU A 167 18.55 6.54 1.52
C GLU A 167 17.18 6.62 0.84
N TYR A 168 16.65 5.49 0.37
CA TYR A 168 15.31 5.41 -0.21
C TYR A 168 14.25 5.87 0.80
N SER A 169 14.31 5.40 2.06
CA SER A 169 13.40 5.83 3.13
C SER A 169 13.38 7.34 3.33
N ASN A 170 14.56 7.97 3.33
CA ASN A 170 14.65 9.41 3.55
C ASN A 170 14.02 10.18 2.38
N GLN A 171 14.34 9.81 1.14
CA GLN A 171 13.84 10.49 -0.08
C GLN A 171 12.32 10.28 -0.26
N ILE A 172 11.83 9.06 -0.05
CA ILE A 172 10.41 8.72 -0.24
C ILE A 172 9.52 9.39 0.82
N LYS A 173 10.04 9.63 2.03
CA LYS A 173 9.35 10.42 3.07
C LYS A 173 9.08 11.84 2.60
N GLU A 174 10.11 12.52 2.09
CA GLU A 174 9.99 13.91 1.65
C GLU A 174 9.01 14.04 0.47
N LEU A 175 9.02 13.06 -0.44
CA LEU A 175 8.03 12.98 -1.52
C LEU A 175 6.60 12.81 -0.99
N ALA A 176 6.39 11.96 0.01
CA ALA A 176 5.07 11.77 0.62
C ALA A 176 4.56 13.05 1.30
N LEU A 177 5.42 13.76 2.06
CA LEU A 177 5.08 15.04 2.67
C LEU A 177 4.70 16.08 1.60
N LYS A 178 5.47 16.17 0.51
CA LYS A 178 5.15 17.03 -0.63
C LYS A 178 3.78 16.70 -1.23
N LEU A 179 3.47 15.42 -1.46
CA LEU A 179 2.18 15.00 -2.00
C LEU A 179 1.01 15.32 -1.06
N MET A 180 1.16 15.09 0.25
CA MET A 180 0.15 15.47 1.25
C MET A 180 -0.11 16.99 1.25
N SER A 181 0.94 17.79 1.05
CA SER A 181 0.82 19.24 0.90
C SER A 181 0.05 19.63 -0.36
N MET A 182 0.39 19.03 -1.51
CA MET A 182 -0.31 19.25 -2.77
C MET A 182 -1.81 18.89 -2.70
N ILE A 183 -2.13 17.78 -2.04
CA ILE A 183 -3.50 17.30 -1.81
C ILE A 183 -4.26 18.30 -0.91
N SER A 184 -3.62 18.79 0.16
CA SER A 184 -4.21 19.79 1.06
C SER A 184 -4.57 21.08 0.32
N GLU A 185 -3.62 21.65 -0.43
CA GLU A 185 -3.86 22.87 -1.19
C GLU A 185 -4.93 22.68 -2.29
N ASN A 186 -4.97 21.51 -2.91
CA ASN A 186 -5.97 21.22 -3.94
C ASN A 186 -7.40 21.16 -3.37
N LEU A 187 -7.55 20.83 -2.09
CA LEU A 187 -8.81 20.93 -1.34
C LEU A 187 -9.12 22.36 -0.86
N GLY A 188 -8.27 23.33 -1.16
CA GLY A 188 -8.38 24.70 -0.66
C GLY A 188 -7.96 24.86 0.80
N LEU A 189 -7.24 23.88 1.35
CA LEU A 189 -6.74 23.91 2.73
C LEU A 189 -5.34 24.54 2.77
N HIS A 190 -4.90 24.88 3.99
CA HIS A 190 -3.49 25.20 4.21
C HIS A 190 -2.62 24.01 3.80
N SER A 191 -1.45 24.27 3.21
CA SER A 191 -0.56 23.22 2.68
C SER A 191 -0.15 22.20 3.73
N SER A 192 0.01 22.60 4.99
CA SER A 192 0.32 21.67 6.09
C SER A 192 -0.88 20.89 6.63
N CYS A 193 -2.12 21.09 6.15
CA CYS A 193 -3.31 20.60 6.84
C CYS A 193 -3.32 19.08 7.06
N ILE A 194 -3.04 18.28 6.03
CA ILE A 194 -2.99 16.81 6.18
C ILE A 194 -1.81 16.40 7.06
N GLU A 195 -0.64 17.00 6.87
CA GLU A 195 0.55 16.75 7.69
C GLU A 195 0.28 17.06 9.17
N ASP A 196 -0.39 18.17 9.48
CA ASP A 196 -0.74 18.60 10.82
C ASP A 196 -1.76 17.68 11.49
N ILE A 197 -2.59 16.95 10.73
CA ILE A 197 -3.51 15.93 11.26
C ILE A 197 -2.76 14.61 11.47
N VAL A 198 -1.93 14.19 10.51
CA VAL A 198 -1.09 12.99 10.61
C VAL A 198 -0.11 13.11 11.79
N GLY A 199 0.53 14.26 11.94
CA GLY A 199 1.56 14.55 12.94
C GLY A 199 2.92 13.99 12.56
N GLU A 200 3.69 13.53 13.55
CA GLU A 200 4.92 12.80 13.29
C GLU A 200 4.60 11.56 12.43
N VAL A 201 5.16 11.51 11.22
CA VAL A 201 4.90 10.43 10.27
C VAL A 201 5.58 9.15 10.72
N TYR A 202 4.79 8.09 10.86
CA TYR A 202 5.27 6.74 11.02
C TYR A 202 5.44 6.14 9.61
N GLN A 203 6.66 5.75 9.26
CA GLN A 203 6.95 5.13 7.97
C GLN A 203 7.36 3.67 8.16
N ASN A 204 6.77 2.80 7.36
CA ASN A 204 7.20 1.41 7.21
C ASN A 204 7.42 1.12 5.73
N ILE A 205 8.45 0.32 5.42
CA ILE A 205 8.74 -0.15 4.05
C ILE A 205 8.56 -1.66 4.02
N THR A 206 7.71 -2.13 3.12
CA THR A 206 7.49 -3.56 2.87
C THR A 206 8.00 -3.92 1.49
N ILE A 207 9.03 -4.76 1.43
CA ILE A 207 9.43 -5.44 0.19
C ILE A 207 8.59 -6.72 0.09
N SER A 208 7.74 -6.82 -0.93
CA SER A 208 6.92 -8.00 -1.19
C SER A 208 7.45 -8.78 -2.39
N TYR A 209 7.66 -10.08 -2.20
CA TYR A 209 8.11 -11.02 -3.22
C TYR A 209 7.02 -12.04 -3.52
N TYR A 210 6.66 -12.16 -4.79
CA TYR A 210 5.60 -13.04 -5.28
C TYR A 210 6.21 -14.07 -6.23
N PRO A 211 6.49 -15.30 -5.77
CA PRO A 211 7.03 -16.36 -6.61
C PRO A 211 6.05 -16.75 -7.73
N PRO A 212 6.54 -17.38 -8.83
CA PRO A 212 5.65 -17.98 -9.82
C PRO A 212 4.64 -18.93 -9.17
N CYS A 213 3.39 -18.88 -9.62
CA CYS A 213 2.30 -19.68 -9.09
C CYS A 213 1.82 -20.69 -10.14
N PRO A 214 1.66 -21.99 -9.81
CA PRO A 214 1.22 -22.98 -10.79
C PRO A 214 -0.26 -22.84 -11.18
N GLN A 215 -1.08 -22.19 -10.34
CA GLN A 215 -2.51 -21.95 -10.57
C GLN A 215 -2.88 -20.52 -10.17
N PRO A 216 -2.38 -19.50 -10.90
CA PRO A 216 -2.57 -18.10 -10.53
C PRO A 216 -4.05 -17.67 -10.51
N GLU A 217 -4.92 -18.39 -11.22
CA GLU A 217 -6.38 -18.18 -11.23
C GLU A 217 -7.08 -18.58 -9.91
N LEU A 218 -6.39 -19.30 -9.02
CA LEU A 218 -6.96 -19.79 -7.76
C LEU A 218 -6.49 -19.00 -6.53
N THR A 219 -5.47 -18.16 -6.64
CA THR A 219 -4.85 -17.47 -5.49
C THR A 219 -4.70 -15.98 -5.74
N LEU A 220 -4.24 -15.26 -4.72
CA LEU A 220 -3.80 -13.87 -4.81
C LEU A 220 -2.43 -13.74 -4.16
N GLY A 221 -1.60 -12.87 -4.71
CA GLY A 221 -0.34 -12.49 -4.08
C GLY A 221 -0.60 -11.62 -2.84
N LEU A 222 -1.62 -10.76 -2.91
CA LEU A 222 -2.09 -9.97 -1.78
C LEU A 222 -3.60 -9.79 -1.90
N GLN A 223 -4.34 -10.08 -0.84
CA GLN A 223 -5.81 -9.98 -0.85
C GLN A 223 -6.30 -8.56 -1.08
N SER A 224 -7.56 -8.45 -1.51
CA SER A 224 -8.25 -7.17 -1.69
C SER A 224 -8.37 -6.41 -0.38
N HIS A 225 -7.83 -5.20 -0.33
CA HIS A 225 -7.87 -4.32 0.84
C HIS A 225 -7.81 -2.85 0.43
N SER A 226 -8.19 -1.97 1.34
CA SER A 226 -7.70 -0.59 1.35
C SER A 226 -6.59 -0.45 2.40
N ASP A 227 -5.66 0.46 2.13
CA ASP A 227 -4.58 0.78 3.06
C ASP A 227 -5.13 1.54 4.27
N ILE A 228 -4.60 1.23 5.45
CA ILE A 228 -5.10 1.82 6.70
C ILE A 228 -4.53 3.20 7.03
N GLY A 229 -3.42 3.57 6.41
CA GLY A 229 -2.62 4.77 6.68
C GLY A 229 -3.15 6.08 6.09
N ALA A 230 -2.25 7.04 5.85
CA ALA A 230 -2.58 8.27 5.13
C ALA A 230 -2.29 8.16 3.63
N ILE A 231 -1.07 7.77 3.25
CA ILE A 231 -0.66 7.63 1.85
C ILE A 231 0.40 6.54 1.68
N THR A 232 0.26 5.74 0.63
CA THR A 232 1.23 4.70 0.24
C THR A 232 1.90 5.08 -1.06
N LEU A 233 3.22 4.97 -1.08
CA LEU A 233 4.05 5.12 -2.29
C LEU A 233 4.67 3.78 -2.64
N LEU A 234 4.32 3.26 -3.82
CA LEU A 234 4.66 1.92 -4.27
C LEU A 234 5.53 1.99 -5.53
N ILE A 235 6.72 1.39 -5.47
CA ILE A 235 7.50 1.05 -6.65
C ILE A 235 7.32 -0.43 -6.97
N GLN A 236 7.31 -0.78 -8.25
CA GLN A 236 7.14 -2.14 -8.74
C GLN A 236 8.12 -2.44 -9.87
N ASP A 237 8.40 -3.73 -10.06
CA ASP A 237 9.17 -4.22 -11.19
C ASP A 237 8.38 -4.18 -12.52
N ASP A 238 8.97 -4.72 -13.57
CA ASP A 238 8.39 -4.80 -14.91
C ASP A 238 7.39 -5.97 -15.09
N VAL A 239 7.11 -6.78 -14.06
CA VAL A 239 6.13 -7.88 -14.13
C VAL A 239 4.70 -7.35 -14.03
N GLY A 240 4.49 -6.32 -13.22
CA GLY A 240 3.14 -5.84 -12.89
C GLY A 240 2.35 -6.86 -12.08
N GLY A 241 1.04 -6.63 -11.91
CA GLY A 241 0.16 -7.50 -11.11
C GLY A 241 -0.58 -6.76 -9.99
N LEU A 242 -0.33 -5.46 -9.80
CA LEU A 242 -1.22 -4.61 -9.02
C LEU A 242 -2.54 -4.42 -9.78
N GLU A 243 -3.66 -4.60 -9.08
CA GLU A 243 -4.98 -4.24 -9.59
C GLU A 243 -5.68 -3.29 -8.63
N VAL A 244 -6.32 -2.26 -9.17
CA VAL A 244 -7.13 -1.29 -8.44
C VAL A 244 -8.60 -1.51 -8.79
N LEU A 245 -9.47 -1.50 -7.80
CA LEU A 245 -10.90 -1.64 -7.98
C LEU A 245 -11.51 -0.29 -8.39
N LYS A 246 -12.15 -0.24 -9.56
CA LYS A 246 -12.87 0.92 -10.08
C LYS A 246 -14.24 0.47 -10.59
N ASP A 247 -15.31 1.05 -10.04
CA ASP A 247 -16.69 0.77 -10.44
C ASP A 247 -16.99 -0.75 -10.51
N ASP A 248 -16.63 -1.47 -9.43
CA ASP A 248 -16.74 -2.92 -9.27
C ASP A 248 -15.95 -3.76 -10.29
N LYS A 249 -14.99 -3.14 -10.99
CA LYS A 249 -14.09 -3.81 -11.94
C LYS A 249 -12.64 -3.68 -11.50
N TRP A 250 -11.92 -4.79 -11.55
CA TRP A 250 -10.48 -4.80 -11.33
C TRP A 250 -9.76 -4.24 -12.56
N VAL A 251 -8.96 -3.20 -12.35
CA VAL A 251 -8.15 -2.53 -13.37
C VAL A 251 -6.67 -2.82 -13.09
N THR A 252 -6.00 -3.50 -14.01
CA THR A 252 -4.57 -3.77 -13.91
C THR A 252 -3.76 -2.50 -14.08
N VAL A 253 -2.89 -2.19 -13.12
CA VAL A 253 -1.95 -1.07 -13.21
C VAL A 253 -0.74 -1.51 -14.01
N GLN A 254 -0.61 -0.97 -15.22
CA GLN A 254 0.56 -1.23 -16.07
C GLN A 254 1.81 -0.56 -15.48
N PRO A 255 2.91 -1.29 -15.26
CA PRO A 255 4.17 -0.68 -14.82
C PRO A 255 4.65 0.36 -15.82
N VAL A 256 4.93 1.56 -15.34
CA VAL A 256 5.58 2.62 -16.10
C VAL A 256 6.99 2.79 -15.55
N SER A 257 7.98 2.83 -16.46
CA SER A 257 9.38 3.01 -16.07
C SER A 257 9.53 4.25 -15.20
N ASP A 258 10.25 4.10 -14.10
CA ASP A 258 10.58 5.18 -13.16
C ASP A 258 9.35 5.87 -12.52
N ALA A 259 8.15 5.30 -12.65
CA ALA A 259 6.96 5.85 -12.00
C ALA A 259 6.78 5.27 -10.60
N ILE A 260 6.18 6.07 -9.73
CA ILE A 260 5.73 5.65 -8.40
C ILE A 260 4.21 5.60 -8.42
N VAL A 261 3.62 4.49 -7.98
CA VAL A 261 2.17 4.42 -7.76
C VAL A 261 1.87 5.06 -6.40
N VAL A 262 0.99 6.04 -6.40
CA VAL A 262 0.43 6.67 -5.21
C VAL A 262 -0.92 6.05 -4.93
N ILE A 263 -1.14 5.60 -3.69
CA ILE A 263 -2.41 5.08 -3.21
C ILE A 263 -2.81 5.90 -1.99
N LEU A 264 -3.97 6.54 -2.04
CA LEU A 264 -4.57 7.16 -0.88
C LEU A 264 -5.18 6.10 0.02
N ALA A 265 -4.95 6.25 1.31
CA ALA A 265 -5.36 5.30 2.33
C ALA A 265 -6.53 5.85 3.17
N ASP A 266 -7.09 5.00 4.02
CA ASP A 266 -8.34 5.24 4.73
C ASP A 266 -8.31 6.53 5.57
N GLN A 267 -7.18 6.87 6.21
CA GLN A 267 -7.10 8.10 7.00
C GLN A 267 -7.25 9.34 6.11
N THR A 268 -6.74 9.32 4.87
CA THR A 268 -6.94 10.45 3.94
C THR A 268 -8.39 10.57 3.50
N GLU A 269 -9.10 9.46 3.29
CA GLU A 269 -10.55 9.52 3.03
C GLU A 269 -11.31 10.13 4.21
N ILE A 270 -10.97 9.75 5.45
CA ILE A 270 -11.57 10.32 6.67
C ILE A 270 -11.27 11.82 6.78
N MET A 271 -9.98 12.22 6.69
CA MET A 271 -9.54 13.61 6.83
C MET A 271 -10.17 14.53 5.77
N THR A 272 -10.38 14.02 4.56
CA THR A 272 -10.98 14.77 3.46
C THR A 272 -12.51 14.73 3.44
N ASN A 273 -13.13 14.18 4.49
CA ASN A 273 -14.58 13.97 4.59
C ASN A 273 -15.17 13.18 3.41
N GLY A 274 -14.37 12.29 2.81
CA GLY A 274 -14.77 11.48 1.66
C GLY A 274 -14.73 12.20 0.32
N LYS A 275 -14.17 13.43 0.25
CA LYS A 275 -13.91 14.11 -1.02
C LYS A 275 -12.90 13.33 -1.86
N TYR A 276 -11.86 12.79 -1.22
CA TYR A 276 -10.91 11.88 -1.84
C TYR A 276 -11.09 10.46 -1.33
N ARG A 277 -10.86 9.50 -2.22
CA ARG A 277 -11.16 8.09 -1.97
C ARG A 277 -9.88 7.36 -1.56
N SER A 278 -10.01 6.50 -0.57
CA SER A 278 -9.12 5.38 -0.33
C SER A 278 -9.37 4.31 -1.38
N ALA A 279 -8.32 3.85 -2.05
CA ALA A 279 -8.44 2.89 -3.15
C ALA A 279 -8.39 1.44 -2.63
N VAL A 280 -9.37 0.63 -3.05
CA VAL A 280 -9.32 -0.81 -2.83
C VAL A 280 -8.46 -1.43 -3.93
N HIS A 281 -7.48 -2.24 -3.54
CA HIS A 281 -6.52 -2.81 -4.44
C HIS A 281 -6.11 -4.23 -4.00
N ARG A 282 -5.51 -5.00 -4.91
CA ARG A 282 -4.99 -6.36 -4.68
C ARG A 282 -3.74 -6.61 -5.52
N ALA A 283 -3.01 -7.69 -5.24
CA ALA A 283 -1.95 -8.18 -6.10
C ALA A 283 -2.29 -9.58 -6.64
N VAL A 284 -2.30 -9.73 -7.96
CA VAL A 284 -2.43 -11.02 -8.64
C VAL A 284 -1.07 -11.67 -8.86
N THR A 285 -1.06 -12.99 -8.98
CA THR A 285 0.16 -13.76 -9.30
C THR A 285 0.19 -14.14 -10.78
N ASN A 286 1.30 -14.72 -11.21
CA ASN A 286 1.46 -15.28 -12.55
C ASN A 286 2.29 -16.57 -12.48
N SER A 287 2.24 -17.39 -13.53
CA SER A 287 2.95 -18.68 -13.59
C SER A 287 4.36 -18.63 -14.17
N HIS A 288 4.85 -17.46 -14.60
CA HIS A 288 6.02 -17.36 -15.46
C HIS A 288 7.24 -16.74 -14.77
N ARG A 289 7.05 -15.63 -14.03
CA ARG A 289 8.15 -14.85 -13.46
C ARG A 289 7.78 -14.34 -12.07
N ALA A 290 8.75 -14.39 -11.15
CA ALA A 290 8.58 -13.77 -9.85
C ALA A 290 8.38 -12.26 -10.00
N ARG A 291 7.51 -11.69 -9.17
CA ARG A 291 7.26 -10.25 -9.07
C ARG A 291 7.83 -9.71 -7.76
N LEU A 292 8.35 -8.49 -7.78
CA LEU A 292 8.70 -7.72 -6.58
C LEU A 292 8.03 -6.34 -6.59
N SER A 293 7.60 -5.90 -5.41
CA SER A 293 7.17 -4.51 -5.19
C SER A 293 7.59 -4.02 -3.82
N VAL A 294 7.83 -2.71 -3.72
CA VAL A 294 8.19 -2.06 -2.45
C VAL A 294 7.13 -1.02 -2.12
N GLY A 295 6.29 -1.34 -1.13
CA GLY A 295 5.27 -0.43 -0.61
C GLY A 295 5.83 0.36 0.56
N THR A 296 5.72 1.69 0.50
CA THR A 296 6.12 2.58 1.59
C THR A 296 4.90 3.31 2.14
N PHE A 297 4.55 2.96 3.38
CA PHE A 297 3.36 3.45 4.07
C PHE A 297 3.73 4.67 4.91
N HIS A 298 2.89 5.71 4.85
CA HIS A 298 3.05 6.93 5.65
C HIS A 298 1.79 7.11 6.50
N ASP A 299 1.95 6.87 7.79
CA ASP A 299 0.87 6.68 8.73
C ASP A 299 0.89 7.72 9.86
N PRO A 300 -0.27 8.01 10.47
CA PRO A 300 -0.30 8.76 11.73
C PRO A 300 0.35 7.98 12.89
N GLY A 301 0.74 8.73 13.93
CA GLY A 301 1.08 8.12 15.22
C GLY A 301 -0.12 7.41 15.86
N LYS A 302 0.11 6.30 16.56
CA LYS A 302 -0.97 5.44 17.12
C LYS A 302 -1.96 6.16 18.06
N ILE A 303 -1.54 7.25 18.70
CA ILE A 303 -2.40 8.02 19.63
C ILE A 303 -3.18 9.15 18.94
N ARG A 304 -2.97 9.35 17.63
CA ARG A 304 -3.60 10.45 16.89
C ARG A 304 -5.09 10.17 16.72
N ARG A 305 -5.89 11.22 16.90
CA ARG A 305 -7.32 11.23 16.63
C ARG A 305 -7.51 11.77 15.22
N ILE A 306 -8.13 10.96 14.36
CA ILE A 306 -8.37 11.29 12.97
C ILE A 306 -9.86 11.56 12.80
N ALA A 307 -10.18 12.68 12.18
CA ALA A 307 -11.54 13.14 11.89
C ALA A 307 -11.54 13.97 10.60
N PRO A 308 -12.70 14.21 9.98
CA PRO A 308 -12.84 15.18 8.92
C PRO A 308 -12.24 16.54 9.29
N ALA A 309 -11.44 17.13 8.39
CA ALA A 309 -10.90 18.46 8.58
C ALA A 309 -12.04 19.47 8.75
N ALA A 310 -11.97 20.30 9.80
CA ALA A 310 -13.05 21.21 10.17
C ALA A 310 -13.43 22.17 9.04
N GLN A 311 -12.49 22.55 8.19
CA GLN A 311 -12.69 23.44 7.04
C GLN A 311 -13.46 22.76 5.88
N LEU A 312 -13.63 21.44 5.92
CA LEU A 312 -14.40 20.66 4.94
C LEU A 312 -15.78 20.25 5.47
N VAL A 313 -16.15 20.74 6.66
CA VAL A 313 -17.44 20.51 7.31
C VAL A 313 -18.08 21.85 7.61
N ASP A 314 -19.29 22.06 7.12
CA ASP A 314 -20.06 23.28 7.33
C ASP A 314 -21.57 22.98 7.41
N LYS A 315 -22.42 24.01 7.32
CA LYS A 315 -23.88 23.85 7.40
C LYS A 315 -24.47 23.07 6.21
N ASP A 316 -23.81 23.12 5.06
CA ASP A 316 -24.25 22.48 3.83
C ASP A 316 -23.52 21.13 3.59
N THR A 317 -22.38 20.92 4.26
CA THR A 317 -21.56 19.72 4.20
C THR A 317 -21.35 19.12 5.60
N LEU A 318 -22.16 18.13 5.95
CA LEU A 318 -22.06 17.45 7.24
C LEU A 318 -20.85 16.50 7.31
N ALA A 319 -20.39 16.22 8.52
CA ALA A 319 -19.35 15.22 8.75
C ALA A 319 -19.88 13.82 8.35
N ARG A 320 -19.15 13.13 7.47
CA ARG A 320 -19.47 11.79 6.99
C ARG A 320 -18.90 10.69 7.88
N TYR A 321 -17.76 10.96 8.54
CA TYR A 321 -17.05 9.99 9.37
C TYR A 321 -16.97 10.45 10.82
N LYS A 322 -17.08 9.49 11.74
CA LYS A 322 -16.78 9.67 13.17
C LYS A 322 -15.28 9.82 13.37
N GLU A 323 -14.91 10.56 14.42
CA GLU A 323 -13.54 10.59 14.90
C GLU A 323 -13.09 9.19 15.38
N VAL A 324 -11.85 8.82 15.09
CA VAL A 324 -11.25 7.54 15.48
C VAL A 324 -9.82 7.73 15.99
N VAL A 325 -9.40 6.96 16.99
CA VAL A 325 -7.99 6.88 17.38
C VAL A 325 -7.27 5.90 16.44
N TYR A 326 -6.19 6.34 15.78
CA TYR A 326 -5.52 5.55 14.73
C TYR A 326 -5.08 4.16 15.23
N GLY A 327 -4.52 4.06 16.44
CA GLY A 327 -4.10 2.79 17.02
C GLY A 327 -5.25 1.81 17.25
N GLU A 328 -6.45 2.29 17.57
CA GLU A 328 -7.66 1.47 17.69
C GLU A 328 -8.14 1.00 16.32
N TYR A 329 -8.07 1.89 15.31
CA TYR A 329 -8.37 1.54 13.91
C TYR A 329 -7.46 0.41 13.42
N VAL A 330 -6.15 0.54 13.63
CA VAL A 330 -5.14 -0.48 13.27
C VAL A 330 -5.42 -1.80 13.98
N SER A 331 -5.70 -1.78 15.28
CA SER A 331 -6.00 -3.01 16.05
C SER A 331 -7.27 -3.72 15.56
N ASN A 332 -8.31 -2.95 15.23
CA ASN A 332 -9.54 -3.49 14.63
C ASN A 332 -9.29 -4.12 13.26
N TRP A 333 -8.43 -3.50 12.44
CA TRP A 333 -8.07 -4.05 11.13
C TRP A 333 -7.36 -5.40 11.25
N TYR A 334 -6.35 -5.51 12.12
CA TYR A 334 -5.61 -6.77 12.31
C TYR A 334 -6.45 -7.89 12.94
N SER A 335 -7.46 -7.56 13.76
CA SER A 335 -8.33 -8.56 14.38
C SER A 335 -9.44 -9.05 13.45
N LYS A 336 -9.99 -8.17 12.59
CA LYS A 336 -11.08 -8.51 11.66
C LYS A 336 -10.58 -8.97 10.29
N GLY A 337 -9.38 -8.55 9.89
CA GLY A 337 -8.76 -8.82 8.58
C GLY A 337 -9.12 -7.80 7.48
N PRO A 338 -8.45 -7.90 6.32
CA PRO A 338 -8.72 -7.09 5.14
C PRO A 338 -10.03 -7.55 4.48
N GLU A 339 -11.03 -6.68 4.40
CA GLU A 339 -12.22 -6.92 3.56
C GLU A 339 -12.65 -5.60 2.94
N GLY A 340 -11.98 -5.21 1.85
CA GLY A 340 -12.26 -3.94 1.15
C GLY A 340 -12.32 -2.75 2.10
N LYS A 341 -13.40 -1.95 2.01
CA LYS A 341 -13.66 -0.76 2.84
C LYS A 341 -14.35 -1.03 4.17
N ARG A 342 -14.54 -2.30 4.55
CA ARG A 342 -15.31 -2.67 5.75
C ARG A 342 -14.87 -1.90 7.01
N ASN A 343 -13.58 -1.66 7.18
CA ASN A 343 -13.07 -0.98 8.38
C ASN A 343 -13.42 0.52 8.41
N ILE A 344 -13.33 1.22 7.28
CA ILE A 344 -13.70 2.64 7.20
C ILE A 344 -15.23 2.83 7.23
N ASP A 345 -15.99 1.89 6.67
CA ASP A 345 -17.46 1.95 6.63
C ASP A 345 -18.10 1.93 8.04
N PHE A 346 -17.45 1.29 9.03
CA PHE A 346 -17.89 1.35 10.43
C PHE A 346 -17.86 2.76 11.04
N LEU A 347 -17.08 3.67 10.45
CA LEU A 347 -16.97 5.05 10.90
C LEU A 347 -18.01 5.97 10.27
N LEU A 348 -18.80 5.51 9.29
CA LEU A 348 -19.85 6.32 8.69
C LEU A 348 -20.87 6.78 9.75
N ILE A 349 -21.22 8.07 9.69
CA ILE A 349 -22.29 8.66 10.49
C ILE A 349 -23.61 8.39 9.75
N ASP A 350 -24.60 7.85 10.47
CA ASP A 350 -25.93 7.63 9.91
C ASP A 350 -26.56 8.98 9.52
N PRO A 351 -26.93 9.20 8.24
CA PRO A 351 -27.62 10.41 7.81
C PRO A 351 -28.89 10.71 8.62
N LEU A 352 -29.54 9.69 9.19
CA LEU A 352 -30.76 9.85 9.99
C LEU A 352 -30.49 10.46 11.38
N LEU A 353 -29.27 10.34 11.91
CA LEU A 353 -28.85 10.97 13.17
C LEU A 353 -28.43 12.43 12.99
N LEU A 354 -28.09 12.82 11.76
CA LEU A 354 -27.68 14.19 11.42
C LEU A 354 -28.86 15.18 11.29
N ASN A 355 -30.09 14.69 11.05
CA ASN A 355 -31.30 15.51 10.94
C ASN A 355 -32.02 15.77 12.29
N GLN A 356 -31.38 15.42 13.42
CA GLN A 356 -31.96 15.57 14.78
C GLN A 356 -31.22 16.59 15.66
N GLN A 357 -30.28 17.35 15.10
CA GLN A 357 -29.60 18.49 15.74
C GLN A 357 -29.82 19.74 14.91
#